data_AF-A0A0N4W9B9-F1
#
_entry.id   AF-A0A0N4W9B9-F1
#
_cell.length_a   1.000
_cell.length_b   1.000
_cell.length_c   1.000
_cell.angle_alpha   90.00
_cell.angle_beta   90.00
_cell.angle_gamma   90.00
#
_symmetry.space_group_name_H-M   'P 1'
#
loop_
_entity.id
_entity.type
_entity.pdbx_description
1 polymer ?
#
loop_
_entity_poly.entity_id
_entity_poly.type
_entity_poly.pdbx_seq_one_letter_code
_entity_poly.pdbx_strand_id
1 'polypeptide(L)'
;LGKEAKKFKGENMMLAMDLIEFDPLYTKVFELVFGGILICDSIHCAKEVVYDSQVKLRAVTARGDDLKPTGTMSGGAPDKRGPLLLDLKDYTTFKSEIALKEAEIAKLGKEVAKYDKVRGRYSELKDRLERASARLEALRESFKDGPLQQLSDEIKVLEKVSIFY
;
A
#
# COMPACT_ATOMS: atom_id res chain seq x y z
N LEU A 1 -7.75 0.12 -29.59
CA LEU A 1 -8.83 0.36 -30.58
C LEU A 1 -10.00 0.98 -29.82
N GLY A 2 -10.56 2.07 -30.34
CA GLY A 2 -11.18 3.15 -29.56
C GLY A 2 -12.30 2.74 -28.61
N LYS A 3 -12.19 3.21 -27.36
CA LYS A 3 -13.25 3.26 -26.33
C LYS A 3 -14.33 4.30 -26.72
N GLU A 4 -14.78 4.30 -27.97
CA GLU A 4 -15.74 5.28 -28.47
C GLU A 4 -17.08 4.60 -28.74
N ALA A 5 -18.14 5.22 -28.24
CA ALA A 5 -19.51 4.81 -28.54
C ALA A 5 -19.76 4.89 -30.03
N LYS A 6 -20.16 3.77 -30.62
CA LYS A 6 -20.59 3.68 -32.01
C LYS A 6 -22.06 4.05 -32.08
N LYS A 7 -22.48 4.67 -33.18
CA LYS A 7 -23.90 4.96 -33.41
C LYS A 7 -24.52 3.93 -34.33
N PHE A 8 -25.70 3.44 -33.96
CA PHE A 8 -26.58 2.66 -34.81
C PHE A 8 -27.91 3.39 -34.94
N LYS A 9 -28.23 3.84 -36.16
CA LYS A 9 -29.45 4.62 -36.46
C LYS A 9 -29.68 5.82 -35.50
N GLY A 10 -28.60 6.44 -35.05
CA GLY A 10 -28.64 7.63 -34.17
C GLY A 10 -28.53 7.32 -32.67
N GLU A 11 -28.69 6.07 -32.25
CA GLU A 11 -28.52 5.64 -30.86
C GLU A 11 -27.13 5.07 -30.60
N ASN A 12 -26.64 5.15 -29.35
CA ASN A 12 -25.30 4.66 -29.02
C ASN A 12 -25.30 3.16 -28.71
N MET A 13 -24.20 2.52 -29.11
CA MET A 13 -23.85 1.15 -28.77
C MET A 13 -22.34 1.01 -28.56
N MET A 14 -21.94 0.06 -27.72
CA MET A 14 -20.54 -0.27 -27.45
C MET A 14 -20.35 -1.78 -27.40
N LEU A 15 -19.16 -2.27 -27.74
CA LEU A 15 -18.83 -3.67 -27.50
C LEU A 15 -18.57 -3.87 -26.00
N ALA A 16 -19.07 -4.96 -25.42
CA ALA A 16 -18.85 -5.23 -24.00
C ALA A 16 -17.36 -5.35 -23.65
N MET A 17 -16.54 -5.84 -24.58
CA MET A 17 -15.07 -5.89 -24.45
C MET A 17 -14.42 -4.50 -24.26
N ASP A 18 -15.03 -3.44 -24.80
CA ASP A 18 -14.47 -2.08 -24.70
C ASP A 18 -14.77 -1.42 -23.34
N LEU A 19 -15.67 -2.04 -22.54
CA LEU A 19 -16.16 -1.52 -21.27
C LEU A 19 -15.52 -2.19 -20.05
N ILE A 20 -14.61 -3.13 -20.26
CA ILE A 20 -14.01 -3.94 -19.20
C ILE A 20 -12.48 -3.86 -19.27
N GLU A 21 -11.86 -3.96 -18.11
CA GLU A 21 -10.40 -4.04 -17.97
C GLU A 21 -10.04 -5.39 -17.35
N PHE A 22 -9.05 -6.06 -17.94
CA PHE A 22 -8.62 -7.39 -17.53
C PHE A 22 -7.16 -7.62 -17.92
N ASP A 23 -6.53 -8.61 -17.31
CA ASP A 23 -5.16 -9.00 -17.66
C ASP A 23 -5.12 -9.58 -19.09
N PRO A 24 -4.26 -9.06 -19.99
CA PRO A 24 -4.13 -9.52 -21.37
C PRO A 24 -3.94 -11.04 -21.54
N LEU A 25 -3.38 -11.72 -20.54
CA LEU A 25 -3.27 -13.18 -20.51
C LEU A 25 -4.63 -13.88 -20.75
N TYR A 26 -5.72 -13.28 -20.28
CA TYR A 26 -7.07 -13.83 -20.38
C TYR A 26 -7.86 -13.35 -21.60
N THR A 27 -7.23 -12.66 -22.56
CA THR A 27 -7.92 -12.07 -23.73
C THR A 27 -8.85 -13.07 -24.43
N LYS A 28 -8.41 -14.32 -24.66
CA LYS A 28 -9.23 -15.35 -25.32
C LYS A 28 -10.47 -15.74 -24.52
N VAL A 29 -10.38 -15.75 -23.19
CA VAL A 29 -11.51 -16.05 -22.30
C VAL A 29 -12.51 -14.91 -22.35
N PHE A 30 -12.05 -13.66 -22.26
CA PHE A 30 -12.91 -12.50 -22.32
C PHE A 30 -13.53 -12.31 -23.71
N GLU A 31 -12.80 -12.56 -24.80
CA GLU A 31 -13.35 -12.60 -26.17
C GLU A 31 -14.48 -13.62 -26.29
N LEU A 32 -14.32 -14.81 -25.70
CA LEU A 32 -15.36 -15.86 -25.72
C LEU A 32 -16.63 -15.43 -24.98
N VAL A 33 -16.49 -14.76 -23.82
CA VAL A 33 -17.62 -14.39 -22.97
C VAL A 33 -18.29 -13.09 -23.42
N PHE A 34 -17.52 -12.09 -23.83
CA PHE A 34 -17.98 -10.72 -24.08
C PHE A 34 -17.84 -10.25 -25.53
N GLY A 35 -17.05 -10.94 -26.36
CA GLY A 35 -16.76 -10.52 -27.74
C GLY A 35 -17.98 -10.53 -28.67
N GLY A 36 -19.04 -11.26 -28.32
CA GLY A 36 -20.31 -11.30 -29.06
C GLY A 36 -21.44 -10.47 -28.43
N ILE A 37 -21.13 -9.55 -27.50
CA ILE A 37 -22.12 -8.79 -26.74
C ILE A 37 -22.00 -7.29 -27.04
N LEU A 38 -23.11 -6.69 -27.47
CA LEU A 38 -23.26 -5.25 -27.62
C LEU A 38 -24.05 -4.66 -26.46
N ILE A 39 -23.59 -3.55 -25.93
CA ILE A 39 -24.28 -2.77 -24.90
C ILE A 39 -24.94 -1.57 -25.56
N CYS A 40 -26.26 -1.44 -25.40
CA CYS A 40 -27.08 -0.40 -26.02
C CYS A 40 -27.73 0.49 -24.97
N ASP A 41 -27.91 1.77 -25.27
CA ASP A 41 -28.56 2.72 -24.35
C ASP A 41 -30.05 2.43 -24.16
N SER A 42 -30.72 1.89 -25.21
CA SER A 42 -32.15 1.61 -25.20
C SER A 42 -32.49 0.24 -25.77
N ILE A 43 -33.70 -0.24 -25.43
CA ILE A 43 -34.26 -1.47 -25.99
C ILE A 43 -34.60 -1.32 -27.49
N HIS A 44 -34.82 -0.09 -27.98
CA HIS A 44 -35.08 0.15 -29.39
C HIS A 44 -33.80 -0.12 -30.20
N CYS A 45 -32.67 0.50 -29.82
CA CYS A 45 -31.37 0.20 -30.39
C CYS A 45 -31.03 -1.30 -30.29
N ALA A 46 -31.23 -1.92 -29.12
CA ALA A 46 -30.95 -3.36 -28.94
C ALA A 46 -31.74 -4.24 -29.93
N LYS A 47 -33.03 -3.95 -30.16
CA LYS A 47 -33.87 -4.67 -31.14
C LYS A 47 -33.39 -4.46 -32.58
N GLU A 48 -33.07 -3.23 -32.93
CA GLU A 48 -32.62 -2.90 -34.29
C GLU A 48 -31.28 -3.59 -34.60
N VAL A 49 -30.37 -3.62 -33.65
CA VAL A 49 -29.03 -4.20 -33.81
C VAL A 49 -29.05 -5.73 -33.78
N VAL A 50 -29.79 -6.35 -32.84
CA VAL A 50 -29.81 -7.83 -32.69
C VAL A 50 -30.38 -8.53 -33.92
N TYR A 51 -31.30 -7.89 -34.64
CA TYR A 51 -31.96 -8.44 -35.83
C TYR A 51 -31.41 -7.88 -37.14
N ASP A 52 -30.46 -6.94 -37.10
CA ASP A 52 -29.80 -6.46 -38.30
C ASP A 52 -29.02 -7.60 -38.97
N SER A 53 -29.23 -7.75 -40.29
CA SER A 53 -28.67 -8.86 -41.07
C SER A 53 -27.14 -8.91 -41.08
N GLN A 54 -26.47 -7.77 -40.90
CA GLN A 54 -25.02 -7.63 -40.89
C GLN A 54 -24.41 -7.80 -39.50
N VAL A 55 -25.19 -7.64 -38.43
CA VAL A 55 -24.69 -7.67 -37.05
C VAL A 55 -25.00 -9.01 -36.36
N LYS A 56 -26.29 -9.32 -36.14
CA LYS A 56 -26.74 -10.56 -35.46
C LYS A 56 -25.96 -10.92 -34.19
N LEU A 57 -25.66 -9.94 -33.33
CA LEU A 57 -25.01 -10.13 -32.04
C LEU A 57 -26.01 -9.98 -30.88
N ARG A 58 -25.71 -10.62 -29.74
CA ARG A 58 -26.49 -10.43 -28.51
C ARG A 58 -26.42 -8.97 -28.08
N ALA A 59 -27.55 -8.36 -27.74
CA ALA A 59 -27.63 -6.97 -27.31
C ALA A 59 -28.21 -6.88 -25.90
N VAL A 60 -27.53 -6.14 -25.03
CA VAL A 60 -27.94 -5.90 -23.64
C VAL A 60 -28.12 -4.41 -23.40
N THR A 61 -29.18 -4.00 -22.72
CA THR A 61 -29.40 -2.59 -22.37
C THR A 61 -28.79 -2.24 -21.02
N ALA A 62 -28.55 -0.95 -20.76
CA ALA A 62 -28.14 -0.47 -19.43
C ALA A 62 -29.14 -0.80 -18.32
N ARG A 63 -30.40 -1.09 -18.67
CA ARG A 63 -31.46 -1.51 -17.73
C ARG A 63 -31.47 -3.01 -17.46
N GLY A 64 -30.67 -3.79 -18.20
CA GLY A 64 -30.58 -5.24 -18.06
C GLY A 64 -31.52 -6.04 -18.98
N ASP A 65 -32.13 -5.41 -19.98
CA ASP A 65 -32.83 -6.17 -21.03
C ASP A 65 -31.80 -6.92 -21.87
N ASP A 66 -31.99 -8.21 -22.09
CA ASP A 66 -31.09 -9.08 -22.87
C ASP A 66 -31.82 -9.66 -24.08
N LEU A 67 -31.33 -9.35 -25.26
CA LEU A 67 -31.87 -9.76 -26.55
C LEU A 67 -30.85 -10.63 -27.28
N LYS A 68 -31.31 -11.79 -27.74
CA LYS A 68 -30.50 -12.75 -28.49
C LYS A 68 -30.98 -12.87 -29.94
N PRO A 69 -30.08 -13.07 -30.91
CA PRO A 69 -30.44 -13.28 -32.32
C PRO A 69 -31.35 -14.50 -32.55
N THR A 70 -31.40 -15.43 -31.59
CA THR A 70 -32.30 -16.58 -31.57
C THR A 70 -33.78 -16.22 -31.35
N GLY A 71 -34.09 -14.93 -31.14
CA GLY A 71 -35.46 -14.45 -30.87
C GLY A 71 -35.83 -14.48 -29.38
N THR A 72 -34.90 -14.80 -28.49
CA THR A 72 -35.12 -14.76 -27.05
C THR A 72 -34.88 -13.35 -26.52
N MET A 73 -35.83 -12.83 -25.77
CA MET A 73 -35.70 -11.56 -25.06
C MET A 73 -36.07 -11.77 -23.59
N SER A 74 -35.20 -11.34 -22.67
CA SER A 74 -35.49 -11.31 -21.24
C SER A 74 -35.41 -9.88 -20.73
N GLY A 75 -36.43 -9.46 -20.00
CA GLY A 75 -36.54 -8.17 -19.33
C GLY A 75 -37.59 -8.24 -18.23
N GLY A 76 -37.58 -7.29 -17.30
CA GLY A 76 -38.47 -7.29 -16.14
C GLY A 76 -38.18 -6.14 -15.18
N ALA A 77 -38.91 -6.11 -14.06
CA ALA A 77 -38.60 -5.18 -12.98
C ALA A 77 -37.22 -5.53 -12.38
N PRO A 78 -36.34 -4.53 -12.15
CA PRO A 78 -35.07 -4.78 -11.49
C PRO A 78 -35.32 -5.41 -10.11
N ASP A 79 -34.46 -6.35 -9.73
CA ASP A 79 -34.48 -6.89 -8.37
C ASP A 79 -34.24 -5.75 -7.38
N LYS A 80 -34.86 -5.83 -6.19
CA LYS A 80 -34.63 -4.84 -5.12
C LYS A 80 -33.21 -4.91 -4.57
N ARG A 81 -32.52 -6.05 -4.77
CA ARG A 81 -31.09 -6.18 -4.51
C ARG A 81 -30.32 -5.36 -5.54
N GLY A 82 -29.46 -4.46 -5.06
CA GLY A 82 -28.58 -3.66 -5.91
C GLY A 82 -27.61 -4.51 -6.74
N PRO A 83 -26.80 -3.88 -7.61
CA PRO A 83 -25.89 -4.60 -8.49
C PRO A 83 -24.77 -5.27 -7.69
N LEU A 84 -24.72 -6.60 -7.69
CA LEU A 84 -23.69 -7.39 -7.00
C LEU A 84 -22.25 -6.99 -7.37
N LEU A 85 -22.02 -6.59 -8.63
CA LEU A 85 -20.70 -6.15 -9.08
C LEU A 85 -20.26 -4.84 -8.41
N LEU A 86 -21.20 -4.02 -7.94
CA LEU A 86 -20.90 -2.78 -7.21
C LEU A 86 -20.38 -3.11 -5.81
N ASP A 87 -21.01 -4.07 -5.13
CA ASP A 87 -20.55 -4.55 -3.81
C ASP A 87 -19.14 -5.16 -3.88
N LEU A 88 -18.81 -5.82 -4.99
CA LEU A 88 -17.48 -6.38 -5.24
C LEU A 88 -16.41 -5.29 -5.45
N LYS A 89 -16.78 -4.11 -5.96
CA LYS A 89 -15.84 -3.01 -6.17
C LYS A 89 -15.25 -2.54 -4.85
N ASP A 90 -16.10 -2.34 -3.84
CA ASP A 90 -15.67 -1.93 -2.50
C ASP A 90 -14.74 -2.99 -1.90
N TYR A 91 -15.10 -4.27 -2.02
CA TYR A 91 -14.26 -5.38 -1.59
C TYR A 91 -12.87 -5.36 -2.23
N THR A 92 -12.79 -5.20 -3.57
CA THR A 92 -11.49 -5.14 -4.26
C THR A 92 -10.66 -3.93 -3.85
N THR A 93 -11.31 -2.79 -3.62
CA THR A 93 -10.65 -1.56 -3.15
C THR A 93 -10.05 -1.78 -1.77
N PHE A 94 -10.84 -2.24 -0.80
CA PHE A 94 -10.35 -2.53 0.56
C PHE A 94 -9.25 -3.58 0.57
N LYS A 95 -9.37 -4.63 -0.24
CA LYS A 95 -8.33 -5.65 -0.38
C LYS A 95 -7.00 -5.05 -0.86
N SER A 96 -7.05 -4.13 -1.82
CA SER A 96 -5.85 -3.44 -2.31
C SER A 96 -5.22 -2.51 -1.27
N GLU A 97 -6.05 -1.79 -0.51
CA GLU A 97 -5.59 -0.91 0.58
C GLU A 97 -4.92 -1.70 1.70
N ILE A 98 -5.50 -2.85 2.09
CA ILE A 98 -4.91 -3.76 3.07
C ILE A 98 -3.53 -4.22 2.61
N ALA A 99 -3.40 -4.69 1.36
CA ALA A 99 -2.12 -5.14 0.82
C ALA A 99 -1.05 -4.03 0.82
N LEU A 100 -1.44 -2.79 0.49
CA LEU A 100 -0.54 -1.63 0.56
C LEU A 100 -0.10 -1.33 2.00
N LYS A 101 -1.03 -1.38 2.96
CA LYS A 101 -0.73 -1.13 4.37
C LYS A 101 0.14 -2.22 4.98
N GLU A 102 -0.08 -3.48 4.62
CA GLU A 102 0.79 -4.59 5.03
C GLU A 102 2.22 -4.42 4.51
N ALA A 103 2.38 -3.99 3.26
CA ALA A 103 3.69 -3.69 2.69
C ALA A 103 4.38 -2.51 3.40
N GLU A 104 3.61 -1.47 3.76
CA GLU A 104 4.09 -0.31 4.54
C GLU A 104 4.55 -0.74 5.94
N ILE A 105 3.77 -1.55 6.65
CA ILE A 105 4.12 -2.12 7.96
C ILE A 105 5.41 -2.94 7.85
N ALA A 106 5.52 -3.80 6.84
CA ALA A 106 6.73 -4.61 6.63
C ALA A 106 7.97 -3.75 6.37
N LYS A 107 7.82 -2.63 5.64
CA LYS A 107 8.90 -1.67 5.39
C LYS A 107 9.32 -0.96 6.69
N LEU A 108 8.36 -0.41 7.44
CA LEU A 108 8.62 0.29 8.69
C LEU A 108 9.25 -0.66 9.74
N GLY A 109 8.79 -1.91 9.82
CA GLY A 109 9.39 -2.93 10.69
C GLY A 109 10.87 -3.17 10.39
N LYS A 110 11.27 -3.16 9.11
CA LYS A 110 12.69 -3.26 8.72
C LYS A 110 13.49 -2.03 9.14
N GLU A 111 12.90 -0.84 9.11
CA GLU A 111 13.56 0.39 9.55
C GLU A 111 13.75 0.41 11.07
N VAL A 112 12.72 0.06 11.84
CA VAL A 112 12.80 -0.08 13.31
C VAL A 112 13.89 -1.07 13.71
N ALA A 113 13.96 -2.23 13.05
CA ALA A 113 15.01 -3.22 13.31
C ALA A 113 16.43 -2.71 13.05
N LYS A 114 16.62 -1.74 12.14
CA LYS A 114 17.93 -1.08 11.94
C LYS A 114 18.25 -0.16 13.12
N TYR A 115 17.29 0.63 13.59
CA TYR A 115 17.48 1.53 14.73
C TYR A 115 17.71 0.79 16.04
N ASP A 116 17.08 -0.37 16.26
CA ASP A 116 17.30 -1.19 17.45
C ASP A 116 18.76 -1.65 17.59
N LYS A 117 19.43 -1.97 16.48
CA LYS A 117 20.87 -2.31 16.48
C LYS A 117 21.74 -1.13 16.91
N VAL A 118 21.41 0.06 16.42
CA VAL A 118 22.12 1.30 16.80
C VAL A 118 21.88 1.62 18.28
N ARG A 119 20.64 1.48 18.76
CA ARG A 119 20.28 1.68 20.16
C ARG A 119 21.04 0.71 21.08
N GLY A 120 21.19 -0.56 20.68
CA GLY A 120 22.00 -1.54 21.41
C GLY A 120 23.46 -1.10 21.56
N ARG A 121 24.11 -0.72 20.46
CA ARG A 121 25.50 -0.21 20.49
C ARG A 121 25.66 1.05 21.30
N TYR A 122 24.69 1.97 21.22
CA TYR A 122 24.68 3.19 22.01
C TYR A 122 24.62 2.87 23.51
N SER A 123 23.75 1.94 23.92
CA SER A 123 23.65 1.51 25.32
C SER A 123 24.97 0.93 25.82
N GLU A 124 25.59 0.02 25.06
CA GLU A 124 26.88 -0.58 25.42
C GLU A 124 27.99 0.46 25.57
N LEU A 125 28.05 1.43 24.66
CA LEU A 125 29.07 2.48 24.69
C LEU A 125 28.84 3.45 25.86
N LYS A 126 27.57 3.77 26.16
CA LYS A 126 27.19 4.57 27.31
C LYS A 126 27.60 3.91 28.62
N ASP A 127 27.32 2.61 28.78
CA ASP A 127 27.72 1.85 29.97
C ASP A 127 29.25 1.78 30.12
N ARG A 128 29.99 1.67 29.00
CA ARG A 128 31.46 1.72 29.01
C ARG A 128 31.98 3.10 29.45
N LEU A 129 31.36 4.16 28.97
CA LEU A 129 31.72 5.54 29.34
C LEU A 129 31.48 5.79 30.83
N GLU A 130 30.32 5.39 31.35
CA GLU A 130 29.98 5.53 32.78
C GLU A 130 30.95 4.75 33.68
N ARG A 131 31.34 3.52 33.30
CA ARG A 131 32.37 2.77 34.05
C ARG A 131 33.73 3.44 33.98
N ALA A 132 34.12 3.98 32.83
CA ALA A 132 35.40 4.65 32.66
C ALA A 132 35.48 5.96 33.46
N SER A 133 34.41 6.76 33.45
CA SER A 133 34.33 8.00 34.24
C SER A 133 34.36 7.71 35.74
N ALA A 134 33.61 6.71 36.21
CA ALA A 134 33.64 6.30 37.62
C ALA A 134 35.04 5.86 38.07
N ARG A 135 35.75 5.10 37.23
CA ARG A 135 37.16 4.72 37.50
C ARG A 135 38.10 5.92 37.55
N LEU A 136 37.93 6.88 36.66
CA LEU A 136 38.73 8.09 36.63
C LEU A 136 38.51 8.95 37.89
N GLU A 137 37.26 9.09 38.34
CA GLU A 137 36.96 9.81 39.57
C GLU A 137 37.52 9.09 40.80
N ALA A 138 37.34 7.77 40.92
CA ALA A 138 37.94 7.00 42.01
C ALA A 138 39.48 7.12 42.05
N LEU A 139 40.12 7.10 40.88
CA LEU A 139 41.57 7.28 40.78
C LEU A 139 41.97 8.70 41.18
N ARG A 140 41.23 9.73 40.74
CA ARG A 140 41.47 11.13 41.14
C ARG A 140 41.34 11.34 42.64
N GLU A 141 40.33 10.74 43.28
CA GLU A 141 40.18 10.78 44.73
C GLU A 141 41.37 10.09 45.42
N SER A 142 41.76 8.89 44.96
CA SER A 142 42.93 8.20 45.51
C SER A 142 44.25 8.97 45.35
N PHE A 143 44.39 9.80 44.31
CA PHE A 143 45.54 10.68 44.14
C PHE A 143 45.52 11.89 45.09
N LYS A 144 44.33 12.42 45.40
CA LYS A 144 44.18 13.50 46.39
C LYS A 144 44.50 13.03 47.80
N ASP A 145 44.12 11.80 48.15
CA ASP A 145 44.37 11.23 49.47
C ASP A 145 45.65 10.36 49.55
N GLY A 146 46.40 10.32 48.44
CA GLY A 146 47.52 9.40 48.27
C GLY A 146 48.85 9.88 48.85
N PRO A 147 49.88 9.01 48.85
CA PRO A 147 51.20 9.29 49.41
C PRO A 147 51.88 10.52 48.80
N LEU A 148 51.56 10.85 47.54
CA LEU A 148 52.12 12.02 46.85
C LEU A 148 51.56 13.35 47.39
N GLN A 149 50.28 13.40 47.76
CA GLN A 149 49.71 14.59 48.37
C GLN A 149 50.25 14.77 49.79
N GLN A 150 50.37 13.67 50.54
CA GLN A 150 50.99 13.65 51.86
C GLN A 150 52.46 14.11 51.80
N LEU A 151 53.25 13.62 50.84
CA LEU A 151 54.61 14.10 50.60
C LEU A 151 54.66 15.58 50.21
N SER A 152 53.76 16.03 49.34
CA SER A 152 53.64 17.45 48.95
C SER A 152 53.36 18.34 50.17
N ASP A 153 52.47 17.89 51.05
CA ASP A 153 52.10 18.65 52.24
C ASP A 153 53.22 18.63 53.28
N GLU A 154 53.93 17.51 53.44
CA GLU A 154 55.16 17.44 54.24
C GLU A 154 56.27 18.37 53.71
N ILE A 155 56.51 18.39 52.40
CA ILE A 155 57.48 19.31 51.78
C ILE A 155 57.10 20.77 52.06
N LYS A 156 55.82 21.15 51.92
CA LYS A 156 55.36 22.51 52.23
C LYS A 156 55.53 22.87 53.71
N VAL A 157 55.31 21.92 54.62
CA VAL A 157 55.55 22.14 56.05
C VAL A 157 57.03 22.37 56.31
N LEU A 158 57.91 21.54 55.74
CA LEU A 158 59.36 21.67 55.87
C LEU A 158 59.88 22.98 55.27
N GLU A 159 59.39 23.41 54.11
CA GLU A 159 59.72 24.71 53.52
C GLU A 159 59.34 25.88 54.43
N LYS A 160 58.15 25.85 55.05
CA LYS A 160 57.73 26.88 56.00
C LYS A 160 58.60 26.93 57.25
N VAL A 161 58.99 25.76 57.78
CA VAL A 161 59.89 25.69 58.94
C VAL A 161 61.29 26.20 58.59
N SER A 162 61.79 25.92 57.38
CA SER A 162 63.08 26.41 56.89
C SER A 162 63.11 27.92 56.63
N ILE A 163 61.96 28.57 56.45
CA ILE A 163 61.85 30.04 56.28
C ILE A 163 61.82 30.75 57.65
N PHE A 164 61.55 30.03 58.74
CA PHE A 164 61.43 30.56 60.11
C PHE A 164 62.71 30.42 60.97
N TYR A 165 63.77 29.79 60.43
CA TYR A 165 65.13 29.78 60.96
C TYR A 165 66.05 30.61 60.07
#